data_AF-A0A6J2XVF8-F1
#
_entry.id   AF-A0A6J2XVF8-F1
#
_cell.length_a   1.000
_cell.length_b   1.000
_cell.length_c   1.000
_cell.angle_alpha   90.00
_cell.angle_beta   90.00
_cell.angle_gamma   90.00
#
_symmetry.space_group_name_H-M   'P 1'
#
loop_
_entity.id
_entity.type
_entity.pdbx_description
1 polymer ?
#
loop_
_entity_poly.entity_id
_entity_poly.type
_entity_poly.pdbx_seq_one_letter_code
_entity_poly.pdbx_strand_id
1 'polypeptide(L)'
;MTEADKKFDLSHLIPSPLITKRTRTNSTCERIVKTKNLYGEVKLFCREKGHGFITPEDGSEDLFVHISDIEDEFIPVPGDRVQYQLCPIPPKYEKFQAVHVHIVNLKPEIHKRWEQN
;
A
#
# COMPACT_ATOMS: atom_id res chain seq x y z
N MET A 1 15.33 20.67 24.83
CA MET A 1 15.58 21.37 23.54
C MET A 1 16.66 20.55 22.84
N THR A 2 16.39 19.67 21.87
CA THR A 2 15.24 19.55 20.97
C THR A 2 15.20 18.09 20.52
N GLU A 3 14.08 17.38 20.73
CA GLU A 3 13.82 16.07 20.12
C GLU A 3 13.70 16.22 18.60
N ALA A 4 14.84 16.27 17.92
CA ALA A 4 14.92 16.26 16.46
C ALA A 4 15.36 14.85 16.03
N ASP A 5 14.64 14.30 15.04
CA ASP A 5 15.04 13.15 14.25
C ASP A 5 14.86 11.75 14.87
N LYS A 6 13.66 11.44 15.38
CA LYS A 6 13.14 10.07 15.17
C LYS A 6 12.89 9.90 13.68
N LYS A 7 13.94 9.59 12.91
CA LYS A 7 13.76 8.97 11.59
C LYS A 7 12.89 7.75 11.85
N PHE A 8 11.63 7.85 11.43
CA PHE A 8 10.63 6.80 11.58
C PHE A 8 11.12 5.65 10.71
N ASP A 9 11.92 4.76 11.32
CA ASP A 9 12.58 3.66 10.66
C ASP A 9 11.53 2.59 10.34
N LEU A 10 10.77 2.85 9.26
CA LEU A 10 9.73 1.98 8.73
C LEU A 10 10.29 0.68 8.15
N SER A 11 11.63 0.52 8.10
CA SER A 11 12.28 -0.66 7.52
C SER A 11 11.88 -1.97 8.22
N HIS A 12 11.62 -1.91 9.52
CA HIS A 12 11.13 -3.05 10.31
C HIS A 12 9.68 -3.46 10.00
N LEU A 13 8.87 -2.55 9.44
CA LEU A 13 7.50 -2.83 9.04
C LEU A 13 7.40 -3.40 7.62
N ILE A 14 8.50 -3.35 6.85
CA ILE A 14 8.55 -3.90 5.49
C ILE A 14 8.58 -5.44 5.59
N PRO A 15 7.57 -6.15 5.05
CA PRO A 15 7.56 -7.60 5.10
C PRO A 15 8.62 -8.18 4.16
N SER A 16 9.42 -9.12 4.67
CA SER A 16 10.30 -9.97 3.87
C SER A 16 9.70 -11.38 3.82
N PRO A 17 9.41 -11.96 2.65
CA PRO A 17 9.71 -11.48 1.29
C PRO A 17 8.77 -10.35 0.81
N LEU A 18 9.35 -9.41 0.06
CA LEU A 18 8.59 -8.38 -0.67
C LEU A 18 7.82 -9.05 -1.81
N ILE A 19 6.55 -9.37 -1.57
CA ILE A 19 5.65 -9.79 -2.63
C ILE A 19 5.33 -8.56 -3.47
N THR A 20 5.73 -8.56 -4.74
CA THR A 20 5.36 -7.51 -5.70
C THR A 20 4.59 -8.14 -6.83
N LYS A 21 3.92 -7.34 -7.68
CA LYS A 21 3.24 -7.83 -8.89
C LYS A 21 4.06 -8.85 -9.72
N ARG A 22 5.40 -8.73 -9.73
CA ARG A 22 6.31 -9.65 -10.44
C ARG A 22 6.72 -10.92 -9.67
N THR A 23 6.60 -10.92 -8.35
CA THR A 23 7.01 -12.03 -7.48
C THR A 23 5.81 -12.81 -6.91
N ARG A 24 4.58 -12.39 -7.21
CA ARG A 24 3.35 -13.11 -6.82
C ARG A 24 3.27 -14.45 -7.56
N THR A 25 3.14 -15.55 -6.82
CA THR A 25 2.82 -16.87 -7.40
C THR A 25 1.35 -16.94 -7.78
N ASN A 26 1.00 -17.79 -8.76
CA ASN A 26 -0.39 -17.96 -9.21
C ASN A 26 -1.35 -18.25 -8.04
N SER A 27 -0.94 -19.11 -7.11
CA SER A 27 -1.74 -19.47 -5.93
C SER A 27 -2.04 -18.29 -5.01
N THR A 28 -1.15 -17.29 -4.95
CA THR A 28 -1.39 -16.06 -4.18
C THR A 28 -2.37 -15.14 -4.91
N CYS A 29 -2.24 -15.01 -6.24
CA CYS A 29 -3.19 -14.27 -7.07
C CYS A 29 -4.61 -14.85 -6.98
N GLU A 30 -4.76 -16.17 -7.02
CA GLU A 30 -6.06 -16.83 -6.86
C GLU A 30 -6.73 -16.50 -5.51
N ARG A 31 -5.94 -16.42 -4.43
CA ARG A 31 -6.45 -16.01 -3.12
C ARG A 31 -6.88 -14.56 -3.09
N ILE A 32 -6.12 -13.67 -3.74
CA ILE A 32 -6.47 -12.25 -3.89
C ILE A 32 -7.80 -12.09 -4.63
N VAL A 33 -7.98 -12.80 -5.76
CA VAL A 33 -9.23 -12.75 -6.55
C VAL A 33 -10.44 -13.23 -5.73
N LYS A 34 -10.22 -14.15 -4.79
CA LYS A 34 -11.27 -14.62 -3.87
C LYS A 34 -11.59 -13.59 -2.77
N THR A 35 -10.67 -12.70 -2.45
CA THR A 35 -10.86 -11.65 -1.44
C THR A 35 -11.73 -10.52 -1.99
N LYS A 36 -12.60 -9.95 -1.15
CA LYS A 36 -13.43 -8.80 -1.51
C LYS A 36 -12.57 -7.54 -1.70
N ASN A 37 -13.03 -6.64 -2.55
CA ASN A 37 -12.50 -5.28 -2.58
C ASN A 37 -12.80 -4.60 -1.25
N LEU A 38 -11.76 -4.12 -0.59
CA LEU A 38 -11.82 -3.36 0.64
C LEU A 38 -11.42 -1.93 0.37
N TYR A 39 -11.76 -1.06 1.30
CA TYR A 39 -11.47 0.36 1.24
C TYR A 39 -10.64 0.75 2.45
N GLY A 40 -9.84 1.79 2.29
CA GLY A 40 -9.04 2.33 3.37
C GLY A 40 -8.48 3.69 2.98
N GLU A 41 -7.73 4.26 3.91
CA GLU A 41 -7.10 5.55 3.76
C GLU A 41 -5.59 5.39 3.65
N VAL A 42 -4.96 6.07 2.71
CA VAL A 42 -3.50 6.10 2.62
C VAL A 42 -2.97 6.81 3.86
N LYS A 43 -2.18 6.11 4.67
CA LYS A 43 -1.56 6.68 5.87
C LYS A 43 -0.30 7.43 5.52
N LEU A 44 0.54 6.80 4.70
CA LEU A 44 1.79 7.37 4.24
C LEU A 44 2.21 6.70 2.94
N PHE A 45 2.75 7.47 2.00
CA PHE A 45 3.29 6.93 0.77
C PHE A 45 4.55 7.70 0.40
N CYS A 46 5.64 6.97 0.15
CA CYS A 46 6.92 7.55 -0.20
C CYS A 46 7.33 7.11 -1.61
N ARG A 47 7.18 8.02 -2.59
CA ARG A 47 7.60 7.77 -3.99
C ARG A 47 9.08 7.40 -4.09
N GLU A 48 9.94 8.09 -3.35
CA GLU A 48 11.39 7.85 -3.39
C GLU A 48 11.75 6.44 -2.93
N LYS A 49 11.02 5.91 -1.93
CA LYS A 49 11.21 4.54 -1.45
C LYS A 49 10.37 3.49 -2.19
N GLY A 50 9.40 3.90 -3.00
CA GLY A 50 8.51 3.02 -3.77
C GLY A 50 7.51 2.21 -2.93
N HIS A 51 7.23 2.61 -1.70
CA HIS A 51 6.28 1.92 -0.82
C HIS A 51 5.52 2.87 0.10
N GLY A 52 4.42 2.37 0.66
CA GLY A 52 3.59 3.08 1.61
C GLY A 52 2.80 2.14 2.52
N PHE A 53 1.92 2.75 3.31
CA PHE A 53 0.99 2.08 4.19
C PHE A 53 -0.43 2.62 4.00
N ILE A 54 -1.40 1.71 4.01
CA ILE A 54 -2.82 2.01 3.93
C ILE A 54 -3.46 1.56 5.23
N THR A 55 -4.19 2.44 5.89
CA THR A 55 -5.01 2.10 7.05
C THR A 55 -6.37 1.60 6.56
N PRO A 56 -6.71 0.32 6.77
CA PRO A 56 -8.01 -0.24 6.39
C PRO A 56 -9.14 0.45 7.15
N GLU A 57 -10.30 0.66 6.51
CA GLU A 57 -11.49 1.19 7.22
C GLU A 57 -12.10 0.20 8.21
N ASP A 58 -11.73 -1.08 8.09
CA ASP A 58 -12.08 -2.17 9.01
C ASP A 58 -11.45 -2.00 10.41
N GLY A 59 -10.47 -1.10 10.56
CA GLY A 59 -9.73 -0.90 11.82
C GLY A 59 -8.66 -1.96 12.08
N SER A 60 -8.40 -2.82 11.09
CA SER A 60 -7.28 -3.77 11.06
C SER A 60 -5.92 -3.05 11.04
N GLU A 61 -4.84 -3.82 11.16
CA GLU A 61 -3.47 -3.31 11.10
C GLU A 61 -3.12 -2.64 9.76
N ASP A 62 -2.17 -1.69 9.80
CA ASP A 62 -1.72 -0.95 8.62
C ASP A 62 -1.16 -1.89 7.56
N LEU A 63 -1.68 -1.79 6.35
CA LEU A 63 -1.34 -2.66 5.23
C LEU A 63 -0.18 -2.07 4.44
N PHE A 64 0.85 -2.87 4.23
CA PHE A 64 1.94 -2.49 3.35
C PHE A 64 1.45 -2.43 1.89
N VAL A 65 1.81 -1.39 1.15
CA VAL A 65 1.55 -1.25 -0.28
C VAL A 65 2.84 -0.94 -1.01
N HIS A 66 3.05 -1.59 -2.16
CA HIS A 66 4.18 -1.30 -3.04
C HIS A 66 3.71 -0.48 -4.25
N ILE A 67 4.56 0.42 -4.75
CA ILE A 67 4.26 1.27 -5.92
C ILE A 67 3.82 0.46 -7.15
N SER A 68 4.39 -0.73 -7.34
CA SER A 68 4.03 -1.61 -8.46
C SER A 68 2.63 -2.21 -8.38
N ASP A 69 1.96 -2.09 -7.23
CA ASP A 69 0.61 -2.59 -6.98
C ASP A 69 -0.45 -1.48 -7.08
N ILE A 70 -0.03 -0.22 -7.23
CA ILE A 70 -0.88 0.93 -7.52
C ILE A 70 -1.07 0.97 -9.04
N GLU A 71 -2.31 0.83 -9.50
CA GLU A 71 -2.64 0.84 -10.94
C GLU A 71 -3.07 2.23 -11.42
N ASP A 72 -3.11 3.22 -10.52
CA ASP A 72 -3.50 4.60 -10.81
C ASP A 72 -2.39 5.48 -11.38
N GLU A 73 -2.79 6.47 -12.17
CA GLU A 73 -1.92 7.50 -12.75
C GLU A 73 -1.46 8.56 -11.73
N PHE A 74 -2.06 8.58 -10.54
CA PHE A 74 -1.78 9.57 -9.51
C PHE A 74 -0.96 8.97 -8.36
N ILE A 75 -0.09 9.79 -7.79
CA ILE A 75 0.65 9.43 -6.58
C ILE A 75 -0.33 9.50 -5.40
N PRO A 76 -0.60 8.40 -4.68
CA PRO A 76 -1.48 8.44 -3.52
C PRO A 76 -0.89 9.35 -2.44
N VAL A 77 -1.72 10.26 -1.94
CA VAL A 77 -1.40 11.21 -0.89
C VAL A 77 -1.99 10.70 0.43
N PRO A 78 -1.33 10.91 1.57
CA PRO A 78 -1.92 10.58 2.87
C PRO A 78 -3.28 11.28 3.04
N GLY A 79 -4.30 10.53 3.45
CA GLY A 79 -5.68 11.00 3.56
C GLY A 79 -6.55 10.77 2.32
N ASP A 80 -6.03 10.12 1.27
CA ASP A 80 -6.83 9.66 0.14
C ASP A 80 -7.50 8.33 0.43
N ARG A 81 -8.75 8.21 -0.01
CA ARG A 81 -9.49 6.95 0.07
C ARG A 81 -9.18 6.10 -1.14
N VAL A 82 -8.68 4.90 -0.88
CA VAL A 82 -8.26 3.92 -1.90
C VAL A 82 -9.02 2.61 -1.71
N GLN A 83 -9.32 1.96 -2.82
CA GLN A 83 -9.82 0.59 -2.89
C GLN A 83 -8.64 -0.34 -3.13
N TYR A 84 -8.56 -1.43 -2.39
CA TYR A 84 -7.50 -2.43 -2.52
C TYR A 84 -8.02 -3.84 -2.22
N GLN A 85 -7.18 -4.84 -2.41
CA GLN A 85 -7.45 -6.22 -2.02
C GLN A 85 -6.36 -6.72 -1.07
N LEU A 86 -6.73 -7.63 -0.16
CA LEU A 86 -5.76 -8.23 0.77
C LEU A 86 -5.06 -9.40 0.13
N CYS A 87 -3.74 -9.31 0.10
CA CYS A 87 -2.83 -10.38 -0.29
C CYS A 87 -2.13 -10.92 0.97
N PRO A 88 -2.38 -12.16 1.39
CA PRO A 88 -1.68 -12.73 2.54
C PRO A 88 -0.25 -13.12 2.15
N ILE A 89 0.74 -12.78 2.98
CA ILE A 89 2.17 -12.98 2.69
C ILE A 89 2.65 -14.36 3.19
N PRO A 90 3.08 -15.28 2.31
CA PRO A 90 3.69 -16.56 2.72
C PRO A 90 5.08 -16.32 3.34
N PRO A 91 5.60 -17.21 4.21
CA PRO A 91 5.11 -18.55 4.55
C PRO A 91 4.16 -18.62 5.76
N LYS A 92 4.13 -17.58 6.60
CA LYS A 92 3.32 -17.57 7.84
C LYS A 92 1.89 -17.05 7.67
N TYR A 93 1.59 -16.33 6.58
CA TYR A 93 0.27 -15.72 6.31
C TYR A 93 -0.27 -14.84 7.46
N GLU A 94 0.63 -14.30 8.28
CA GLU A 94 0.27 -13.47 9.43
C GLU A 94 0.11 -11.99 9.04
N LYS A 95 0.80 -11.57 7.98
CA LYS A 95 0.75 -10.21 7.45
C LYS A 95 0.01 -10.16 6.13
N PHE A 96 -0.70 -9.05 5.93
CA PHE A 96 -1.39 -8.75 4.69
C PHE A 96 -0.75 -7.58 3.97
N GLN A 97 -0.76 -7.65 2.65
CA GLN A 97 -0.33 -6.59 1.75
C GLN A 97 -1.53 -6.10 0.95
N ALA A 98 -1.61 -4.80 0.74
CA ALA A 98 -2.58 -4.20 -0.17
C ALA A 98 -2.08 -4.32 -1.61
N VAL A 99 -2.91 -4.94 -2.46
CA VAL A 99 -2.67 -5.11 -3.90
C VAL A 99 -3.86 -4.60 -4.71
N HIS A 100 -3.67 -4.35 -6.02
CA HIS A 100 -4.71 -3.79 -6.91
C HIS A 100 -5.29 -2.50 -6.33
N VAL A 101 -4.40 -1.57 -6.00
CA VAL A 101 -4.77 -0.33 -5.33
C VAL A 101 -5.28 0.66 -6.37
N HIS A 102 -6.52 1.11 -6.16
CA HIS A 102 -7.22 2.09 -6.97
C HIS A 102 -7.64 3.29 -6.12
N ILE A 103 -7.42 4.51 -6.59
CA ILE A 103 -7.78 5.72 -5.85
C ILE A 103 -9.26 6.06 -6.13
N VAL A 104 -10.12 5.89 -5.12
CA VAL A 104 -11.57 6.10 -5.25
C VAL A 104 -11.93 7.57 -5.00
N ASN A 105 -11.30 8.18 -4.01
CA ASN A 105 -11.56 9.57 -3.65
C ASN A 105 -10.30 10.42 -3.84
N LEU A 106 -10.03 10.75 -5.10
CA LEU A 106 -8.99 11.70 -5.48
C LEU A 106 -9.32 13.05 -4.84
N LYS A 107 -8.43 13.59 -4.01
CA LYS A 107 -8.47 15.00 -3.63
C LYS A 107 -7.65 15.79 -4.65
N PRO A 108 -8.28 16.37 -5.69
CA PRO A 108 -7.59 16.91 -6.86
C PRO A 108 -6.66 18.09 -6.55
N GLU A 109 -6.72 18.67 -5.36
CA GLU A 109 -5.95 19.86 -4.98
C GLU A 109 -4.45 19.60 -4.73
N ILE A 110 -4.02 18.35 -4.50
CA ILE A 110 -2.64 18.03 -4.05
C ILE A 110 -1.93 16.97 -4.92
N HIS A 111 -2.64 16.32 -5.85
CA HIS A 111 -2.13 15.13 -6.54
C HIS A 111 -1.14 15.46 -7.66
N LYS A 112 0.06 14.86 -7.60
CA LYS A 112 1.04 14.86 -8.70
C LYS A 112 0.85 13.59 -9.53
N ARG A 113 0.71 13.72 -10.85
CA ARG A 113 0.62 12.59 -11.81
C ARG A 113 2.00 11.98 -12.05
N TRP A 114 2.08 10.67 -12.29
CA TRP A 114 3.35 9.95 -12.51
C TRP A 114 4.14 10.43 -13.75
N GLU A 115 3.47 10.97 -14.77
CA GLU A 115 4.05 11.29 -16.09
C GLU A 115 4.64 12.70 -16.25
N GLN A 116 4.65 13.54 -15.22
CA GLN A 116 5.29 14.87 -15.31
C GLN A 116 6.73 14.82 -14.78
N ASN A 117 7.65 14.17 -15.49
CA ASN A 117 9.07 14.56 -15.53
C ASN A 117 9.82 13.95 -16.72
#